data_AF-A0A524M812-F1
#
_entry.id   AF-A0A524M812-F1
#
_cell.length_a   1.000
_cell.length_b   1.000
_cell.length_c   1.000
_cell.angle_alpha   90.00
_cell.angle_beta   90.00
_cell.angle_gamma   90.00
#
_symmetry.space_group_name_H-M   'P 1'
#
loop_
_entity.id
_entity.type
_entity.pdbx_description
1 polymer ?
#
loop_
_entity_poly.entity_id
_entity_poly.type
_entity_poly.pdbx_seq_one_letter_code
_entity_poly.pdbx_strand_id
1 'polypeptide(L)'
;MSNDWDNKVRTTIEGFPEPHRQELLQLWNEWLETNPESPLYKSWATFSSGADDEEALYTERRVYFKRVRNDLRDIEVPLKGWQKVAKVLAAVASVFLVLFLALSRVFRATE
;
A
#
# COMPACT_ATOMS: atom_id res chain seq x y z
N MET A 1 18.52 -7.56 18.11
CA MET A 1 18.50 -6.25 17.42
C MET A 1 17.12 -6.11 16.83
N SER A 2 16.27 -5.27 17.43
CA SER A 2 14.97 -4.95 16.82
C SER A 2 15.27 -4.12 15.58
N ASN A 3 15.01 -4.69 14.42
CA ASN A 3 15.25 -4.01 13.15
C ASN A 3 14.20 -2.89 13.03
N ASP A 4 14.62 -1.68 12.66
CA ASP A 4 13.77 -0.48 12.61
C ASP A 4 12.48 -0.68 11.78
N TRP A 5 12.53 -1.58 10.80
CA TRP A 5 11.38 -1.97 9.99
C TRP A 5 10.34 -2.84 10.73
N ASP A 6 10.75 -3.70 11.66
CA ASP A 6 9.84 -4.53 12.46
C ASP A 6 8.97 -3.63 13.34
N ASN A 7 9.58 -2.71 14.07
CA ASN A 7 8.84 -1.76 14.93
C ASN A 7 7.81 -0.95 14.14
N LYS A 8 8.18 -0.50 12.93
CA LYS A 8 7.29 0.26 12.05
C LYS A 8 6.06 -0.56 11.66
N VAL A 9 6.27 -1.81 11.21
CA VAL A 9 5.15 -2.67 10.80
C VAL A 9 4.32 -3.10 12.01
N ARG A 10 4.94 -3.42 13.14
CA ARG A 10 4.26 -3.72 14.40
C ARG A 10 3.32 -2.60 14.83
N THR A 11 3.79 -1.35 14.76
CA THR A 11 2.96 -0.16 15.05
C THR A 11 1.76 -0.06 14.11
N THR A 12 1.92 -0.39 12.81
CA THR A 12 0.79 -0.47 11.88
C THR A 12 -0.23 -1.52 12.32
N ILE A 13 0.22 -2.72 12.72
CA ILE A 13 -0.65 -3.82 13.13
C ILE A 13 -1.41 -3.47 14.42
N GLU A 14 -0.75 -2.83 15.39
CA GLU A 14 -1.38 -2.38 16.64
C GLU A 14 -2.53 -1.39 16.43
N GLY A 15 -2.53 -0.67 15.30
CA GLY A 15 -3.60 0.22 14.88
C GLY A 15 -4.82 -0.46 14.25
N PHE A 16 -4.79 -1.78 14.02
CA PHE A 16 -5.94 -2.50 13.48
C PHE A 16 -7.03 -2.74 14.54
N PRO A 17 -8.32 -2.82 14.13
CA PRO A 17 -9.41 -3.13 15.05
C PRO A 17 -9.35 -4.59 15.54
N GLU A 18 -9.89 -4.84 16.73
CA GLU A 18 -10.13 -6.19 17.23
C GLU A 18 -11.27 -6.87 16.45
N PRO A 19 -11.26 -8.21 16.25
CA PRO A 19 -10.30 -9.20 16.80
C PRO A 19 -9.02 -9.39 15.96
N HIS A 20 -8.97 -8.79 14.76
CA HIS A 20 -7.94 -9.05 13.75
C HIS A 20 -6.53 -8.66 14.22
N ARG A 21 -6.43 -7.64 15.08
CA ARG A 21 -5.16 -7.17 15.63
C ARG A 21 -4.36 -8.28 16.31
N GLN A 22 -4.98 -9.02 17.22
CA GLN A 22 -4.27 -10.06 17.99
C GLN A 22 -3.82 -11.21 17.08
N GLU A 23 -4.70 -11.64 16.17
CA GLU A 23 -4.40 -12.68 15.20
C GLU A 23 -3.24 -12.28 14.27
N LEU A 24 -3.23 -11.04 13.78
CA LEU A 24 -2.14 -10.54 12.94
C LEU A 24 -0.83 -10.36 13.71
N LEU A 25 -0.87 -9.90 14.96
CA LEU A 25 0.33 -9.81 15.79
C LEU A 25 0.95 -11.17 16.05
N GLN A 26 0.11 -12.19 16.29
CA GLN A 26 0.58 -13.56 16.44
C GLN A 26 1.24 -14.05 15.15
N LEU A 27 0.54 -13.95 14.01
CA LEU A 27 1.09 -14.34 12.70
C LEU A 27 2.37 -13.58 12.34
N TRP A 28 2.46 -12.30 12.74
CA TRP A 28 3.65 -11.49 12.55
C TRP A 28 4.84 -12.06 13.32
N ASN A 29 4.66 -12.39 14.60
CA ASN A 29 5.72 -12.96 15.42
C ASN A 29 6.12 -14.36 14.90
N GLU A 30 5.16 -15.21 14.53
CA GLU A 30 5.41 -16.52 13.92
C GLU A 30 6.24 -16.40 12.64
N TRP A 31 5.92 -15.41 11.78
CA TRP A 31 6.71 -15.14 10.59
C TRP A 31 8.13 -14.68 10.92
N LEU A 32 8.32 -13.82 11.93
CA LEU A 32 9.65 -13.38 12.36
C LEU A 32 10.52 -14.54 12.88
N GLU A 33 9.92 -15.54 13.51
CA GLU A 33 10.61 -16.75 13.97
C GLU A 33 11.17 -17.59 12.79
N THR A 34 10.60 -17.45 11.59
CA THR A 34 11.16 -18.08 10.37
C THR A 34 12.44 -17.43 9.86
N ASN A 35 12.91 -16.36 10.52
CA ASN A 35 14.06 -15.55 10.14
C ASN A 35 14.00 -15.11 8.67
N PRO A 36 12.99 -14.29 8.30
CA PRO A 36 12.68 -14.00 6.90
C PRO A 36 13.79 -13.21 6.23
N GLU A 37 14.17 -13.66 5.03
CA GLU A 37 15.13 -12.97 4.18
C GLU A 37 14.45 -12.00 3.20
N SER A 38 15.18 -10.96 2.80
CA SER A 38 14.71 -10.04 1.76
C SER A 38 14.52 -10.76 0.41
N PRO A 39 13.48 -10.41 -0.37
CA PRO A 39 12.52 -9.34 -0.12
C PRO A 39 11.40 -9.73 0.85
N LEU A 40 11.35 -9.04 1.99
CA LEU A 40 10.40 -9.22 3.09
C LEU A 40 8.96 -9.17 2.61
N TYR A 41 8.62 -8.27 1.67
CA TYR A 41 7.23 -8.20 1.16
C TYR A 41 6.81 -9.46 0.40
N LYS A 42 7.75 -10.18 -0.23
CA LYS A 42 7.44 -11.47 -0.90
C LYS A 42 7.37 -12.58 0.13
N SER A 43 8.35 -12.65 1.04
CA SER A 43 8.36 -13.63 2.13
C SER A 43 7.06 -13.56 2.94
N TRP A 44 6.64 -12.37 3.35
CA TRP A 44 5.36 -12.16 4.03
C TRP A 44 4.16 -12.56 3.18
N ALA A 45 4.15 -12.24 1.87
CA ALA A 45 3.04 -12.61 1.00
C ALA A 45 2.88 -14.13 0.87
N THR A 46 4.00 -14.87 0.81
CA THR A 46 4.01 -16.34 0.78
C THR A 46 3.62 -16.94 2.12
N PHE A 47 4.05 -16.35 3.23
CA PHE A 47 3.68 -16.82 4.57
C PHE A 47 2.18 -16.59 4.85
N SER A 48 1.71 -15.36 4.64
CA SER A 48 0.33 -14.97 4.93
C SER A 48 -0.70 -15.58 4.00
N SER A 49 -0.34 -16.04 2.80
CA SER A 49 -1.28 -16.74 1.92
C SER A 49 -1.77 -18.06 2.51
N GLY A 50 -0.95 -18.74 3.32
CA GLY A 50 -1.38 -19.96 4.02
C GLY A 50 -2.41 -19.71 5.13
N ALA A 51 -2.52 -18.46 5.59
CA ALA A 51 -3.48 -18.03 6.60
C ALA A 51 -4.67 -17.24 5.99
N ASP A 52 -4.63 -16.98 4.67
CA ASP A 52 -5.69 -16.29 3.95
C ASP A 52 -6.66 -17.32 3.34
N ASP A 53 -7.94 -17.00 3.33
CA ASP A 53 -8.95 -17.82 2.67
C ASP A 53 -9.00 -17.45 1.19
N GLU A 54 -8.38 -18.27 0.33
CA GLU A 54 -8.31 -18.03 -1.12
C GLU A 54 -9.70 -18.02 -1.79
N GLU A 55 -10.71 -18.68 -1.20
CA GLU A 55 -12.05 -18.80 -1.77
C GLU A 55 -12.92 -17.57 -1.51
N ALA A 56 -12.65 -16.83 -0.43
CA ALA A 56 -13.39 -15.62 -0.10
C ALA A 56 -12.88 -14.42 -0.92
N LEU A 57 -13.68 -13.93 -1.88
CA LEU A 57 -13.34 -12.78 -2.74
C LEU A 57 -12.89 -11.53 -1.95
N TYR A 58 -13.50 -11.25 -0.79
CA TYR A 58 -13.13 -10.15 0.09
C TYR A 58 -13.34 -10.51 1.56
N THR A 59 -12.25 -10.53 2.33
CA THR A 59 -12.26 -10.55 3.80
C THR A 59 -11.51 -9.32 4.33
N GLU A 60 -11.94 -8.80 5.48
CA GLU A 60 -11.24 -7.70 6.16
C GLU A 60 -9.78 -8.09 6.46
N ARG A 61 -9.57 -9.37 6.82
CA ARG A 61 -8.26 -9.97 7.06
C ARG A 61 -7.32 -9.82 5.87
N ARG A 62 -7.80 -10.10 4.65
CA ARG A 62 -7.02 -9.91 3.41
C ARG A 62 -6.61 -8.45 3.19
N VAL A 63 -7.43 -7.49 3.63
CA VAL A 63 -7.07 -6.06 3.58
C VAL A 63 -5.89 -5.78 4.50
N TYR A 64 -5.89 -6.33 5.71
CA TYR A 64 -4.79 -6.16 6.66
C TYR A 64 -3.50 -6.85 6.21
N PHE A 65 -3.57 -8.08 5.67
CA PHE A 65 -2.40 -8.75 5.07
C PHE A 65 -1.81 -7.95 3.90
N LYS A 66 -2.67 -7.43 3.02
CA LYS A 66 -2.23 -6.53 1.93
C LYS A 66 -1.61 -5.24 2.48
N ARG A 67 -2.12 -4.70 3.58
CA ARG A 67 -1.56 -3.50 4.21
C ARG A 67 -0.14 -3.75 4.72
N VAL A 68 0.06 -4.82 5.50
CA VAL A 68 1.38 -5.22 6.01
C VAL A 68 2.37 -5.45 4.86
N ARG A 69 1.96 -6.17 3.81
CA ARG A 69 2.76 -6.38 2.60
C ARG A 69 3.19 -5.07 1.94
N ASN A 70 2.27 -4.11 1.84
CA ASN A 70 2.56 -2.82 1.22
C ASN A 70 3.53 -2.00 2.09
N ASP A 71 3.37 -2.00 3.41
CA ASP A 71 4.30 -1.32 4.32
C ASP A 71 5.72 -1.91 4.20
N LEU A 72 5.85 -3.24 4.14
CA LEU A 72 7.12 -3.93 3.86
C LEU A 72 7.71 -3.55 2.50
N ARG A 73 6.87 -3.52 1.46
CA ARG A 73 7.29 -3.13 0.11
C ARG A 73 7.75 -1.68 0.07
N ASP A 74 7.09 -0.77 0.78
CA ASP A 74 7.45 0.64 0.81
C ASP A 74 8.77 0.89 1.58
N ILE A 75 9.12 -0.01 2.51
CA ILE A 75 10.41 -0.01 3.21
C ILE A 75 11.53 -0.51 2.29
N GLU A 76 11.33 -1.64 1.61
CA GLU A 76 12.38 -2.25 0.76
C GLU A 76 12.50 -1.62 -0.63
N VAL A 77 11.38 -1.16 -1.17
CA VAL A 77 11.27 -0.52 -2.48
C VAL A 77 10.68 0.86 -2.24
N PRO A 78 11.51 1.87 -1.90
CA PRO A 78 11.03 3.23 -1.84
C PRO A 78 10.45 3.58 -3.20
N LEU A 79 9.16 3.96 -3.22
CA LEU A 79 8.52 4.50 -4.42
C LEU A 79 9.43 5.60 -4.97
N LYS A 80 10.08 5.35 -6.11
CA LYS A 80 10.91 6.35 -6.79
C LYS A 80 10.04 7.60 -6.91
N GLY A 81 10.42 8.69 -6.25
CA GLY A 81 9.59 9.91 -6.13
C GLY A 81 9.03 10.40 -7.47
N TRP A 82 9.70 10.06 -8.57
CA TRP A 82 9.23 10.14 -9.96
C TRP A 82 7.79 9.66 -10.23
N GLN A 83 7.33 8.56 -9.64
CA GLN A 83 5.95 8.07 -9.86
C GLN A 83 4.89 8.96 -9.21
N LYS A 84 5.21 9.61 -8.08
CA LYS A 84 4.33 10.61 -7.46
C LYS A 84 4.28 11.88 -8.31
N VAL A 85 5.42 12.32 -8.83
CA VAL A 85 5.52 13.49 -9.72
C VAL A 85 4.73 13.28 -11.02
N ALA A 86 4.81 12.10 -11.63
CA ALA A 86 4.08 11.78 -12.86
C ALA A 86 2.55 11.87 -12.69
N LYS A 87 2.01 11.41 -11.55
CA LYS A 87 0.56 11.52 -11.26
C LYS A 87 0.11 12.97 -11.09
N VAL A 88 0.93 13.79 -10.41
CA VAL A 88 0.63 15.22 -10.21
C VAL A 88 0.69 15.97 -11.54
N LEU A 89 1.70 15.72 -12.37
CA LEU A 89 1.82 16.32 -13.71
C LEU A 89 0.61 16.02 -14.60
N ALA A 90 0.12 14.77 -14.60
CA ALA A 90 -1.05 14.39 -15.37
C ALA A 90 -2.31 15.16 -14.94
N ALA A 91 -2.53 15.29 -13.63
CA ALA A 91 -3.66 16.05 -13.09
C ALA A 91 -3.61 17.53 -13.49
N VAL A 92 -2.43 18.15 -13.40
CA VAL A 92 -2.22 19.55 -13.80
C VAL A 92 -2.48 19.75 -15.29
N ALA A 93 -2.00 18.85 -16.15
CA ALA A 93 -2.24 18.91 -17.59
C ALA A 93 -3.73 18.82 -17.95
N SER A 94 -4.50 17.97 -17.26
CA SER A 94 -5.95 17.89 -17.45
C SER A 94 -6.68 19.18 -17.08
N VAL A 95 -6.26 19.86 -16.00
CA VAL A 95 -6.84 21.15 -15.61
C VAL A 95 -6.53 22.22 -16.67
N PHE A 96 -5.30 22.29 -17.16
CA PHE A 96 -4.93 23.21 -18.25
C PHE A 96 -5.72 22.94 -19.53
N LEU A 97 -5.95 21.67 -19.89
CA LEU A 97 -6.76 21.29 -21.04
C LEU A 97 -8.20 21.81 -20.91
N VAL A 98 -8.83 21.64 -19.75
CA VAL A 98 -10.20 22.12 -19.49
C VAL A 98 -10.28 23.64 -19.57
N LEU A 99 -9.31 24.34 -18.97
CA LEU A 99 -9.22 25.80 -19.06
C LEU A 99 -9.04 26.28 -20.51
N PHE A 100 -8.17 25.62 -21.27
CA PHE A 100 -7.92 25.96 -22.67
C PHE A 100 -9.16 25.75 -23.55
N LEU A 101 -9.89 24.64 -23.35
CA LEU A 101 -11.13 24.35 -24.04
C LEU A 101 -12.24 25.35 -23.69
N ALA A 102 -12.35 25.72 -22.41
CA ALA A 102 -13.33 26.70 -21.95
C ALA A 102 -13.07 28.09 -22.57
N LEU A 103 -11.82 28.56 -22.56
CA LEU A 103 -11.43 29.82 -23.18
C LEU A 103 -11.66 29.78 -24.70
N SER A 104 -11.22 28.72 -25.37
CA SER A 104 -11.40 28.54 -26.82
C SER A 104 -12.88 28.57 -27.22
N ARG A 105 -13.78 28.03 -26.38
CA ARG A 105 -15.23 28.08 -26.61
C ARG A 105 -15.80 29.50 -26.49
N VAL A 106 -15.31 30.30 -25.54
CA VAL A 106 -15.76 31.70 -25.35
C VAL A 106 -15.33 32.57 -26.54
N PHE A 107 -14.07 32.44 -26.99
CA PHE A 107 -13.60 33.17 -28.16
C PHE A 107 -14.37 32.82 -29.44
N ARG A 108 -14.75 31.55 -29.61
CA ARG A 108 -15.52 31.08 -30.77
C ARG A 108 -17.00 31.46 -30.75
N ALA A 109 -17.55 31.86 -29.60
CA ALA A 109 -18.92 32.33 -29.46
C ALA A 109 -19.06 33.87 -29.65
N THR A 110 -17.94 34.56 -29.85
CA THR A 110 -17.88 36.03 -30.04
C THR A 110 -17.66 36.43 -31.51
N GLU A 111 -17.44 35.45 -32.40
CA GLU A 111 -17.64 35.58 -33.88
C GLU A 111 -19.10 35.30 -34.24
#